data_AF-A0A820AUH6-F1
#
_entry.id   AF-A0A820AUH6-F1
#
_cell.length_a   1.000
_cell.length_b   1.000
_cell.length_c   1.000
_cell.angle_alpha   90.00
_cell.angle_beta   90.00
_cell.angle_gamma   90.00
#
_symmetry.space_group_name_H-M   'P 1'
#
loop_
_entity.id
_entity.type
_entity.pdbx_description
1 polymer ?
#
loop_
_entity_poly.entity_id
_entity_poly.type
_entity_poly.pdbx_seq_one_letter_code
_entity_poly.pdbx_strand_id
1 'polypeptide(L)'
;MVRKYIRKTEKSSYTEDDVQNAIEKIRMKEWTYETASNLTSIPIGTLASRISRKSNQQVGRPTALKKTEEKHLVDLIITLQDYGELSTIDDVLKYAIEFVNIMDLKSRFKNGEPTRDWYYGFVTRWKDKLKIMNSSKIEKVRADVTISTIDGWFAKLHSVLSKLDLFNKPQQLFNCDESGFRDDPGKKKVVVSRNTKYANK
;
A
#
# COMPACT_ATOMS: atom_id res chain seq x y z
N MET A 1 -2.15 -18.59 -6.16
CA MET A 1 -3.43 -18.26 -5.48
C MET A 1 -4.29 -17.52 -6.50
N VAL A 2 -5.62 -17.64 -6.53
CA VAL A 2 -6.41 -16.85 -7.50
C VAL A 2 -6.32 -15.37 -7.11
N ARG A 3 -5.79 -14.52 -7.99
CA ARG A 3 -5.53 -13.09 -7.69
C ARG A 3 -6.81 -12.29 -7.44
N LYS A 4 -7.91 -12.65 -8.12
CA LYS A 4 -9.24 -12.07 -7.95
C LYS A 4 -10.23 -13.18 -7.66
N TYR A 5 -10.53 -13.40 -6.38
CA TYR A 5 -11.55 -14.36 -5.98
C TYR A 5 -12.94 -13.78 -6.24
N ILE A 6 -13.74 -14.50 -7.03
CA ILE A 6 -15.17 -14.20 -7.20
C ILE A 6 -15.92 -15.24 -6.36
N ARG A 7 -16.68 -14.76 -5.38
CA ARG A 7 -17.49 -15.62 -4.52
C ARG A 7 -18.61 -16.22 -5.36
N LYS A 8 -18.77 -17.55 -5.30
CA LYS A 8 -19.84 -18.26 -6.01
C LYS A 8 -21.18 -18.20 -5.27
N THR A 9 -21.14 -18.00 -3.96
CA THR A 9 -22.33 -17.86 -3.10
C THR A 9 -22.64 -16.41 -2.84
N GLU A 10 -23.91 -16.09 -2.70
CA GLU A 10 -24.31 -14.77 -2.24
C GLU A 10 -23.79 -14.51 -0.81
N LYS A 11 -23.59 -13.23 -0.50
CA LYS A 11 -23.23 -12.81 0.85
C LYS A 11 -24.48 -12.95 1.72
N SER A 12 -24.30 -13.26 3.01
CA SER A 12 -25.43 -13.27 3.95
C SER A 12 -26.14 -11.90 3.92
N SER A 13 -27.46 -11.92 4.06
CA SER A 13 -28.28 -10.70 4.14
C SER A 13 -28.08 -9.93 5.45
N TYR A 14 -27.57 -10.60 6.49
CA TYR A 14 -27.35 -10.03 7.82
C TYR A 14 -25.92 -9.49 7.99
N THR A 15 -25.79 -8.39 8.74
CA THR A 15 -24.52 -7.79 9.13
C THR A 15 -23.98 -8.39 10.44
N GLU A 16 -22.72 -8.13 10.77
CA GLU A 16 -22.15 -8.59 12.04
C GLU A 16 -22.81 -7.89 13.25
N ASP A 17 -23.24 -6.64 13.08
CA ASP A 17 -23.95 -5.88 14.11
C ASP A 17 -25.34 -6.49 14.38
N ASP A 18 -26.05 -6.93 13.34
CA ASP A 18 -27.34 -7.64 13.50
C ASP A 18 -27.18 -8.94 14.30
N VAL A 19 -26.09 -9.67 14.02
CA VAL A 19 -25.75 -10.90 14.74
C VAL A 19 -25.43 -10.60 16.20
N GLN A 20 -24.65 -9.55 16.47
CA GLN A 20 -24.26 -9.16 17.82
C GLN A 20 -25.48 -8.72 18.65
N ASN A 21 -26.36 -7.89 18.08
CA ASN A 21 -27.61 -7.46 18.71
C ASN A 21 -28.54 -8.65 19.03
N ALA A 22 -28.68 -9.59 18.10
CA ALA A 22 -29.49 -10.80 18.31
C ALA A 22 -28.92 -11.68 19.43
N ILE A 23 -27.60 -11.82 19.50
CA ILE A 23 -26.91 -12.58 20.56
C ILE A 23 -27.10 -11.93 21.92
N GLU A 24 -27.03 -10.60 22.00
CA GLU A 24 -27.24 -9.87 23.25
C GLU A 24 -28.65 -10.08 23.80
N LYS A 25 -29.68 -9.97 22.95
CA LYS A 25 -31.07 -10.23 23.36
C LYS A 25 -31.32 -11.67 23.79
N ILE A 26 -30.67 -12.65 23.15
CA ILE A 26 -30.71 -14.06 23.59
C ILE A 26 -30.03 -14.22 24.95
N ARG A 27 -28.90 -13.55 25.19
CA ARG A 27 -28.19 -13.58 26.49
C ARG A 27 -28.99 -12.92 27.61
N MET A 28 -29.70 -11.84 27.31
CA MET A 28 -30.62 -11.17 28.23
C MET A 28 -31.92 -11.96 28.47
N LYS A 29 -32.06 -13.14 27.84
CA LYS A 29 -33.25 -14.02 27.88
C LYS A 29 -34.53 -13.34 27.37
N GLU A 30 -34.39 -12.27 26.58
CA GLU A 30 -35.53 -11.59 25.95
C GLU A 30 -36.04 -12.37 24.73
N TRP A 31 -35.14 -12.99 23.98
CA TRP A 31 -35.46 -13.76 22.78
C TRP A 31 -35.01 -15.23 22.90
N THR A 32 -35.82 -16.14 22.34
CA THR A 32 -35.38 -17.50 22.04
C THR A 32 -34.62 -17.52 20.72
N TYR A 33 -33.90 -18.62 20.45
CA TYR A 33 -33.20 -18.81 19.18
C TYR A 33 -34.13 -18.73 17.96
N GLU A 34 -35.36 -19.24 18.07
CA GLU A 34 -36.38 -19.19 17.03
C GLU A 34 -36.90 -17.77 16.82
N THR A 35 -37.21 -17.06 17.92
CA THR A 35 -37.65 -15.66 17.87
C THR A 35 -36.60 -14.77 17.21
N ALA A 36 -35.33 -14.95 17.58
CA ALA A 36 -34.22 -14.22 16.97
C ALA A 36 -34.09 -14.55 15.47
N SER A 37 -34.14 -15.82 15.09
CA SER A 37 -34.06 -16.24 13.68
C SER A 37 -35.18 -15.66 12.81
N ASN A 38 -36.40 -15.60 13.33
CA ASN A 38 -37.54 -15.09 12.59
C ASN A 38 -37.50 -13.56 12.44
N LEU A 39 -37.07 -12.84 13.48
CA LEU A 39 -37.00 -11.38 13.47
C LEU A 39 -35.82 -10.84 12.64
N THR A 40 -34.66 -11.50 12.70
CA THR A 40 -33.43 -11.00 12.06
C THR A 40 -33.05 -11.76 10.79
N SER A 41 -33.81 -12.80 10.42
CA SER A 41 -33.49 -13.70 9.30
C SER A 41 -32.11 -14.38 9.42
N ILE A 42 -31.54 -14.44 10.62
CA ILE A 42 -30.25 -15.10 10.89
C ILE A 42 -30.52 -16.58 11.22
N PRO A 43 -29.93 -17.55 10.49
CA PRO A 43 -30.15 -18.95 10.79
C PRO A 43 -29.81 -19.32 12.24
N ILE A 44 -30.66 -20.14 12.87
CA ILE A 44 -30.49 -20.64 14.25
C ILE A 44 -29.09 -21.23 14.47
N GLY A 45 -28.59 -22.02 13.51
CA GLY A 45 -27.25 -22.62 13.57
C GLY A 45 -26.12 -21.59 13.66
N THR A 46 -26.26 -20.44 12.98
CA THR A 46 -25.30 -19.33 13.06
C THR A 46 -25.30 -18.73 14.46
N LEU A 47 -26.47 -18.44 15.02
CA LEU A 47 -26.63 -17.87 16.37
C LEU A 47 -26.07 -18.82 17.45
N ALA A 48 -26.44 -20.11 17.40
CA ALA A 48 -25.95 -21.13 18.34
C ALA A 48 -24.42 -21.34 18.25
N SER A 49 -23.87 -21.32 17.03
CA SER A 49 -22.43 -21.43 16.81
C SER A 49 -21.65 -20.21 17.33
N ARG A 50 -22.21 -19.01 17.14
CA ARG A 50 -21.62 -17.76 17.64
C ARG A 50 -21.64 -17.70 19.18
N ILE A 51 -22.75 -18.10 19.80
CA ILE A 51 -22.91 -18.15 21.27
C ILE A 51 -21.97 -19.18 21.90
N SER A 52 -21.84 -20.36 21.29
CA SER A 52 -20.91 -21.42 21.74
C SER A 52 -19.43 -21.14 21.44
N ARG A 53 -19.09 -19.93 20.95
CA ARG A 53 -17.73 -19.46 20.60
C ARG A 53 -17.00 -20.27 19.51
N LYS A 54 -17.69 -21.20 18.81
CA LYS A 54 -17.05 -22.03 17.78
C LYS A 54 -16.68 -21.26 16.51
N SER A 55 -17.28 -20.11 16.23
CA SER A 55 -17.21 -19.47 14.90
C SER A 55 -16.65 -18.05 14.81
N ASN A 56 -15.96 -17.49 15.82
CA ASN A 56 -15.37 -16.13 15.73
C ASN A 56 -14.27 -15.96 14.67
N GLN A 57 -14.05 -16.95 13.82
CA GLN A 57 -13.05 -16.92 12.77
C GLN A 57 -13.62 -16.24 11.52
N GLN A 58 -12.84 -15.35 10.94
CA GLN A 58 -13.10 -14.81 9.61
C GLN A 58 -13.33 -15.96 8.63
N VAL A 59 -14.38 -15.85 7.82
CA VAL A 59 -14.73 -16.87 6.83
C VAL A 59 -13.61 -16.94 5.78
N GLY A 60 -12.91 -18.07 5.74
CA GLY A 60 -11.85 -18.36 4.76
C GLY A 60 -10.53 -18.76 5.40
N ARG A 61 -9.54 -19.09 4.56
CA ARG A 61 -8.18 -19.40 5.02
C ARG A 61 -7.54 -18.12 5.57
N PRO A 62 -6.95 -18.14 6.79
CA PRO A 62 -6.23 -17.00 7.32
C PRO A 62 -5.04 -16.64 6.41
N THR A 63 -4.62 -15.38 6.46
CA THR A 63 -3.39 -14.94 5.79
C THR A 63 -2.18 -15.66 6.39
N ALA A 64 -1.18 -15.96 5.55
CA ALA A 64 0.03 -16.68 5.99
C ALA A 64 0.79 -15.90 7.08
N LEU A 65 0.85 -14.58 6.95
CA LEU A 65 1.29 -13.67 8.00
C LEU A 65 0.09 -12.97 8.64
N LYS A 66 0.12 -12.84 9.95
CA LYS A 66 -0.88 -12.07 10.72
C LYS A 66 -0.74 -10.58 10.41
N LYS A 67 -1.80 -9.82 10.66
CA LYS A 67 -1.78 -8.36 10.46
C LYS A 67 -0.68 -7.66 11.27
N THR A 68 -0.35 -8.16 12.47
CA THR A 68 0.75 -7.62 13.29
C THR A 68 2.12 -7.91 12.67
N GLU A 69 2.33 -9.13 12.16
CA GLU A 69 3.56 -9.54 11.47
C GLU A 69 3.76 -8.72 10.18
N GLU A 70 2.70 -8.56 9.38
CA GLU A 70 2.74 -7.72 8.18
C GLU A 70 3.01 -6.25 8.49
N LYS A 71 2.56 -5.74 9.65
CA LYS A 71 2.80 -4.35 10.06
C LYS A 71 4.29 -4.06 10.21
N HIS A 72 5.07 -4.99 10.75
CA HIS A 72 6.53 -4.82 10.87
C HIS A 72 7.20 -4.64 9.50
N LEU A 73 6.74 -5.38 8.48
CA LEU A 73 7.23 -5.22 7.11
C LEU A 73 6.83 -3.87 6.51
N VAL A 74 5.61 -3.40 6.78
CA VAL A 74 5.16 -2.06 6.34
C VAL A 74 6.02 -0.97 6.95
N ASP A 75 6.25 -1.04 8.27
CA ASP A 75 7.02 -0.05 9.01
C ASP A 75 8.50 -0.06 8.54
N LEU A 76 9.07 -1.23 8.23
CA LEU A 76 10.40 -1.37 7.61
C LEU A 76 10.47 -0.67 6.24
N ILE A 77 9.52 -0.95 5.33
CA ILE A 77 9.50 -0.34 3.98
C ILE A 77 9.43 1.18 4.06
N ILE A 78 8.60 1.72 4.96
CA ILE A 78 8.47 3.18 5.15
C ILE A 78 9.79 3.76 5.70
N THR A 79 10.40 3.08 6.67
CA THR A 79 11.67 3.52 7.27
C THR A 79 12.80 3.54 6.24
N LEU A 80 12.93 2.51 5.41
CA LEU A 80 13.91 2.45 4.32
C LEU A 80 13.68 3.58 3.30
N GLN A 81 12.41 3.85 2.97
CA GLN A 81 12.06 4.96 2.08
C GLN A 81 12.50 6.32 2.66
N ASP A 82 12.35 6.53 3.97
CA ASP A 82 12.79 7.76 4.62
C ASP A 82 14.33 7.89 4.66
N TYR A 83 15.05 6.77 4.67
CA TYR A 83 16.51 6.74 4.45
C TYR A 83 16.93 6.86 2.98
N GLY A 84 15.98 6.98 2.05
CA GLY A 84 16.24 7.16 0.62
C GLY A 84 16.39 5.86 -0.17
N GLU A 85 16.10 4.70 0.43
CA GLU A 85 16.12 3.41 -0.24
C GLU A 85 14.71 2.98 -0.67
N LEU A 86 14.57 2.63 -1.94
CA LEU A 86 13.29 2.24 -2.51
C LEU A 86 13.18 0.73 -2.69
N SER A 87 12.16 0.14 -2.09
CA SER A 87 11.93 -1.31 -2.18
C SER A 87 11.17 -1.68 -3.45
N THR A 88 11.78 -2.54 -4.26
CA THR A 88 11.12 -3.21 -5.39
C THR A 88 10.32 -4.43 -4.91
N ILE A 89 9.61 -5.10 -5.82
CA ILE A 89 8.91 -6.36 -5.51
C ILE A 89 9.87 -7.42 -4.97
N ASP A 90 11.07 -7.53 -5.54
CA ASP A 90 12.02 -8.57 -5.15
C ASP A 90 12.65 -8.24 -3.78
N ASP A 91 12.84 -6.96 -3.45
CA ASP A 91 13.28 -6.52 -2.11
C ASP A 91 12.24 -6.83 -1.04
N VAL A 92 10.96 -6.52 -1.30
CA VAL A 92 9.88 -6.82 -0.36
C VAL A 92 9.74 -8.34 -0.14
N LEU A 93 9.93 -9.14 -1.18
CA LEU A 93 9.96 -10.60 -1.05
C LEU A 93 11.16 -11.05 -0.21
N LYS A 94 12.35 -10.48 -0.42
CA LYS A 94 13.55 -10.78 0.36
C LYS A 94 13.33 -10.48 1.85
N TYR A 95 12.80 -9.31 2.20
CA TYR A 95 12.50 -8.95 3.58
C TYR A 95 11.48 -9.92 4.21
N ALA A 96 10.46 -10.31 3.44
CA ALA A 96 9.45 -11.25 3.91
C ALA A 96 10.00 -12.67 4.11
N ILE A 97 10.86 -13.15 3.19
CA ILE A 97 11.55 -14.44 3.32
C ILE A 97 12.44 -14.44 4.56
N GLU A 98 13.22 -13.39 4.76
CA GLU A 98 14.08 -13.24 5.93
C GLU A 98 13.28 -13.21 7.23
N PHE A 99 12.19 -12.46 7.27
CA PHE A 99 11.26 -12.44 8.41
C PHE A 99 10.68 -13.84 8.70
N VAL A 100 10.27 -14.57 7.66
CA VAL A 100 9.74 -15.95 7.79
C VAL A 100 10.80 -16.92 8.30
N ASN A 101 12.05 -16.75 7.89
CA ASN A 101 13.16 -17.58 8.36
C ASN A 101 13.50 -17.32 9.82
N ILE A 102 13.59 -16.05 10.23
CA ILE A 102 13.90 -15.65 11.62
C ILE A 102 12.80 -16.12 12.57
N MET A 103 11.53 -16.00 12.16
CA MET A 103 10.37 -16.35 12.98
C MET A 103 9.96 -17.82 12.88
N ASP A 104 10.71 -18.64 12.13
CA ASP A 104 10.41 -20.05 11.83
C ASP A 104 8.98 -20.33 11.32
N LEU A 105 8.53 -19.50 10.37
CA LEU A 105 7.15 -19.51 9.85
C LEU A 105 7.00 -20.23 8.51
N LYS A 106 8.01 -20.99 8.07
CA LYS A 106 8.06 -21.65 6.76
C LYS A 106 6.83 -22.54 6.51
N SER A 107 6.36 -23.23 7.53
CA SER A 107 5.17 -24.10 7.48
C SER A 107 3.88 -23.39 7.05
N ARG A 108 3.80 -22.06 7.19
CA ARG A 108 2.62 -21.27 6.79
C ARG A 108 2.54 -21.05 5.28
N PHE A 109 3.62 -21.29 4.55
CA PHE A 109 3.72 -21.14 3.10
C PHE A 109 3.86 -22.51 2.42
N LYS A 110 3.20 -22.70 1.26
CA LYS A 110 3.18 -23.99 0.55
C LYS A 110 4.58 -24.50 0.19
N ASN A 111 5.50 -23.58 -0.12
CA ASN A 111 6.88 -23.88 -0.50
C ASN A 111 7.89 -23.31 0.52
N GLY A 112 7.47 -23.05 1.76
CA GLY A 112 8.34 -22.43 2.77
C GLY A 112 8.51 -20.91 2.64
N GLU A 113 8.20 -20.33 1.47
CA GLU A 113 8.50 -18.92 1.17
C GLU A 113 7.31 -18.11 0.64
N PRO A 114 7.26 -16.80 0.93
CA PRO A 114 6.40 -15.85 0.25
C PRO A 114 6.65 -15.79 -1.27
N THR A 115 5.57 -15.72 -2.05
CA THR A 115 5.63 -15.61 -3.52
C THR A 115 5.14 -14.24 -4.01
N ARG A 116 5.32 -13.96 -5.31
CA ARG A 116 4.77 -12.74 -5.94
C ARG A 116 3.26 -12.58 -5.71
N ASP A 117 2.50 -13.68 -5.64
CA ASP A 117 1.06 -13.63 -5.32
C ASP A 117 0.81 -13.14 -3.89
N TRP A 118 1.64 -13.58 -2.92
CA TRP A 118 1.57 -13.08 -1.54
C TRP A 118 1.85 -11.57 -1.50
N TYR A 119 2.86 -11.10 -2.23
CA TYR A 119 3.20 -9.67 -2.32
C TYR A 119 2.02 -8.83 -2.80
N TYR A 120 1.37 -9.21 -3.91
CA TYR A 120 0.22 -8.45 -4.41
C TYR A 120 -0.94 -8.44 -3.40
N GLY A 121 -1.16 -9.55 -2.70
CA GLY A 121 -2.12 -9.62 -1.60
C GLY A 121 -1.75 -8.70 -0.44
N PHE A 122 -0.47 -8.67 -0.04
CA PHE A 122 0.05 -7.82 1.03
C PHE A 122 -0.15 -6.33 0.71
N VAL A 123 0.28 -5.88 -0.46
CA VAL A 123 0.09 -4.47 -0.89
C VAL A 123 -1.39 -4.11 -0.99
N THR A 124 -2.24 -5.04 -1.44
CA THR A 124 -3.69 -4.80 -1.51
C THR A 124 -4.32 -4.66 -0.13
N ARG A 125 -3.88 -5.47 0.86
CA ARG A 125 -4.35 -5.39 2.25
C ARG A 125 -3.93 -4.08 2.92
N TRP A 126 -2.74 -3.57 2.59
CA TRP A 126 -2.16 -2.35 3.16
C TRP A 126 -2.23 -1.13 2.24
N LYS A 127 -3.23 -1.09 1.35
CA LYS A 127 -3.44 0.01 0.37
C LYS A 127 -3.69 1.39 1.00
N ASP A 128 -4.05 1.41 2.28
CA ASP A 128 -4.19 2.61 3.10
C ASP A 128 -2.83 3.22 3.46
N LYS A 129 -1.80 2.39 3.62
CA LYS A 129 -0.45 2.82 3.98
C LYS A 129 0.55 2.80 2.83
N LEU A 130 0.40 1.88 1.89
CA LEU A 130 1.34 1.63 0.81
C LEU A 130 0.70 1.84 -0.56
N LYS A 131 1.52 2.19 -1.54
CA LYS A 131 1.16 2.21 -2.96
C LYS A 131 2.33 1.78 -3.82
N ILE A 132 2.01 1.29 -5.02
CA ILE A 132 3.01 0.99 -6.05
C ILE A 132 3.14 2.22 -6.94
N MET A 133 4.37 2.63 -7.20
CA MET A 133 4.70 3.74 -8.10
C MET A 133 5.89 3.37 -8.97
N ASN A 134 6.00 4.00 -10.12
CA ASN A 134 7.25 3.98 -10.90
C ASN A 134 8.29 4.86 -10.22
N SER A 135 9.51 4.36 -10.06
CA SER A 135 10.64 5.15 -9.61
C SER A 135 10.88 6.30 -10.59
N SER A 136 11.22 7.46 -10.03
CA SER A 136 11.48 8.67 -10.80
C SER A 136 12.86 9.15 -10.40
N LYS A 137 13.81 9.17 -11.33
CA LYS A 137 15.08 9.88 -11.10
C LYS A 137 14.75 11.37 -11.03
N ILE A 138 14.54 11.88 -9.82
CA ILE A 138 14.63 13.32 -9.57
C ILE A 138 16.08 13.56 -9.16
N GLU A 139 16.75 14.44 -9.88
CA GLU A 139 18.03 14.96 -9.41
C GLU A 139 17.76 15.76 -8.14
N LYS A 140 18.44 15.45 -7.03
CA LYS A 140 18.27 16.11 -5.72
C LYS A 140 18.21 17.63 -5.82
N VAL A 141 19.03 18.19 -6.71
CA VAL A 141 19.10 19.64 -7.00
C VAL A 141 17.75 20.24 -7.41
N ARG A 142 16.86 19.47 -8.09
CA ARG A 142 15.52 19.92 -8.47
C ARG A 142 14.51 19.83 -7.32
N ALA A 143 14.73 18.94 -6.35
CA ALA A 143 13.84 18.78 -5.20
C ALA A 143 14.01 19.91 -4.18
N ASP A 144 15.22 20.46 -4.06
CA ASP A 144 15.59 21.51 -3.09
C ASP A 144 15.42 22.94 -3.62
N VAL A 145 14.85 23.14 -4.81
CA VAL A 145 14.67 24.48 -5.39
C VAL A 145 13.58 25.25 -4.63
N THR A 146 13.95 26.36 -4.01
CA THR A 146 13.04 27.30 -3.36
C THR A 146 12.61 28.44 -4.28
N ILE A 147 11.52 29.12 -3.94
CA ILE A 147 11.03 30.31 -4.68
C ILE A 147 12.12 31.38 -4.76
N SER A 148 12.86 31.62 -3.67
CA SER A 148 13.95 32.60 -3.64
C SER A 148 15.07 32.28 -4.64
N THR A 149 15.38 31.00 -4.85
CA THR A 149 16.37 30.55 -5.82
C THR A 149 15.89 30.81 -7.26
N ILE A 150 14.60 30.60 -7.52
CA ILE A 150 13.97 30.90 -8.80
C ILE A 150 13.99 32.41 -9.07
N ASP A 151 13.54 33.21 -8.12
CA ASP A 151 13.48 34.68 -8.26
C ASP A 151 14.88 35.28 -8.44
N GLY A 152 15.87 34.81 -7.67
CA GLY A 152 17.26 35.24 -7.80
C GLY A 152 17.86 34.90 -9.17
N TRP A 153 17.52 33.73 -9.73
CA TRP A 153 17.95 33.35 -11.07
C TRP A 153 17.35 34.26 -12.14
N PHE A 154 16.04 34.52 -12.08
CA PHE A 154 15.37 35.42 -13.04
C PHE A 154 15.85 36.86 -12.92
N ALA A 155 16.13 37.36 -11.71
CA ALA A 155 16.70 38.69 -11.50
C ALA A 155 18.08 38.81 -12.16
N LYS A 156 18.93 37.78 -12.01
CA LYS A 156 20.26 37.74 -12.64
C LYS A 156 20.14 37.66 -14.17
N LEU A 157 19.24 36.83 -14.69
CA LEU A 157 18.96 36.75 -16.13
C LEU A 157 18.52 38.11 -16.68
N HIS A 158 17.56 38.76 -16.02
CA HIS A 158 17.06 40.08 -16.41
C HIS A 158 18.19 41.12 -16.43
N SER A 159 19.06 41.12 -15.40
CA SER A 159 20.22 42.02 -15.34
C SER A 159 21.18 41.81 -16.50
N VAL A 160 21.52 40.56 -16.83
CA VAL A 160 22.41 40.23 -17.96
C VAL A 160 21.79 40.62 -19.31
N LEU A 161 20.51 40.28 -19.52
CA LEU A 161 19.79 40.64 -20.75
C LEU A 161 19.65 42.15 -20.92
N SER A 162 19.45 42.90 -19.82
CA SER A 162 19.42 44.37 -19.82
C SER A 162 20.77 44.95 -20.19
N LYS A 163 21.85 44.47 -19.54
CA LYS A 163 23.23 44.96 -19.74
C LYS A 163 23.71 44.77 -21.17
N LEU A 164 23.27 43.69 -21.83
CA LEU A 164 23.68 43.33 -23.19
C LEU A 164 22.65 43.75 -24.27
N ASP A 165 21.55 44.39 -23.88
CA ASP A 165 20.45 44.79 -24.77
C ASP A 165 19.92 43.64 -25.65
N LEU A 166 19.59 42.52 -25.00
CA LEU A 166 19.21 41.27 -25.66
C LEU A 166 17.72 40.92 -25.62
N PHE A 167 16.89 41.69 -24.90
CA PHE A 167 15.46 41.37 -24.72
C PHE A 167 14.69 41.22 -26.03
N ASN A 168 15.03 42.03 -27.04
CA ASN A 168 14.36 42.03 -28.34
C ASN A 168 15.21 41.36 -29.44
N LYS A 169 16.26 40.61 -29.08
CA LYS A 169 17.20 39.98 -30.02
C LYS A 169 17.32 38.46 -29.79
N PRO A 170 16.21 37.69 -29.91
CA PRO A 170 16.22 36.25 -29.66
C PRO A 170 17.18 35.49 -30.60
N GLN A 171 17.51 36.05 -31.78
CA GLN A 171 18.45 35.45 -32.72
C GLN A 171 19.89 35.37 -32.18
N GLN A 172 20.20 36.12 -31.13
CA GLN A 172 21.50 36.12 -30.47
C GLN A 172 21.54 35.23 -29.21
N LEU A 173 20.43 34.58 -28.87
CA LEU A 173 20.32 33.64 -27.76
C LEU A 173 20.42 32.22 -28.29
N PHE A 174 21.57 31.60 -28.10
CA PHE A 174 21.81 30.23 -28.50
C PHE A 174 21.50 29.27 -27.36
N ASN A 175 20.69 28.26 -27.63
CA ASN A 175 20.55 27.13 -26.71
C ASN A 175 21.76 26.22 -26.88
N CYS A 176 22.58 26.08 -25.83
CA CYS A 176 23.75 25.21 -25.81
C CYS A 176 23.51 23.96 -24.96
N ASP A 177 22.32 23.36 -25.06
CA ASP A 177 21.98 22.15 -24.31
C ASP A 177 22.39 20.89 -25.11
N GLU A 178 23.09 19.98 -24.45
CA GLU A 178 23.54 18.73 -25.07
C GLU A 178 22.38 17.73 -25.14
N SER A 179 22.06 17.26 -26.34
CA SER A 179 21.10 16.17 -26.52
C SER A 179 21.79 14.83 -26.28
N GLY A 180 21.84 14.39 -25.02
CA GLY A 180 22.43 13.10 -24.65
C GLY A 180 21.64 11.88 -25.18
N PHE A 181 22.35 10.80 -25.50
CA PHE A 181 21.73 9.49 -25.70
C PHE A 181 21.25 8.95 -24.33
N ARG A 182 19.97 8.55 -24.25
CA ARG A 182 19.40 8.06 -22.99
C ARG A 182 19.71 6.58 -22.79
N ASP A 183 20.74 6.29 -22.00
CA ASP A 183 20.91 5.00 -21.31
C ASP A 183 20.01 4.97 -20.05
N ASP A 184 18.70 5.18 -20.21
CA ASP A 184 17.78 5.03 -19.08
C ASP A 184 17.32 3.57 -18.99
N PRO A 185 17.71 2.79 -17.97
CA PRO A 185 17.31 1.38 -17.80
C PRO A 185 15.79 1.21 -17.49
N GLY A 186 14.98 2.23 -17.75
CA GLY A 186 13.55 2.27 -17.49
C GLY A 186 13.22 2.53 -16.03
N LYS A 187 11.98 3.00 -15.80
CA LYS A 187 11.45 3.21 -14.45
C LYS A 187 11.13 1.85 -13.83
N LYS A 188 11.64 1.58 -12.62
CA LYS A 188 11.31 0.37 -11.86
C LYS A 188 10.04 0.57 -11.05
N LYS A 189 9.23 -0.46 -10.88
CA LYS A 189 8.08 -0.40 -9.96
C LYS A 189 8.56 -0.60 -8.53
N VAL A 190 8.27 0.37 -7.68
CA VAL A 190 8.67 0.40 -6.27
C VAL A 190 7.42 0.53 -5.37
N VAL A 191 7.54 0.06 -4.14
CA VAL A 191 6.52 0.23 -3.09
C VAL A 191 6.93 1.40 -2.21
N VAL A 192 6.01 2.35 -2.03
CA VAL A 192 6.22 3.55 -1.22
C VAL A 192 5.01 3.82 -0.33
N SER A 193 5.18 4.67 0.67
CA SER A 193 4.10 5.23 1.48
C SER A 193 3.02 5.88 0.60
N ARG A 194 1.76 5.73 1.02
CA ARG A 194 0.58 6.18 0.26
C ARG A 194 0.64 7.67 -0.09
N ASN A 195 1.19 8.48 0.80
CA ASN A 195 1.24 9.94 0.68
C ASN A 195 2.49 10.46 -0.07
N THR A 196 3.40 9.58 -0.49
CA THR A 196 4.62 9.94 -1.22
C THR A 196 4.30 10.57 -2.58
N LYS A 197 4.68 11.83 -2.83
CA LYS A 197 4.51 12.47 -4.15
C LYS A 197 5.53 11.97 -5.16
N TYR A 198 6.79 11.87 -4.73
CA TYR A 198 7.92 11.43 -5.56
C TYR A 198 8.63 10.28 -4.87
N ALA A 199 8.93 9.22 -5.63
CA ALA A 199 9.56 8.03 -5.08
C ALA A 199 10.97 8.34 -4.54
N ASN A 200 11.77 9.12 -5.27
CA ASN A 200 13.07 9.56 -4.80
C ASN A 200 12.90 10.87 -4.01
N LYS A 201 13.44 10.92 -2.79
CA LYS A 201 13.67 12.14 -2.03
C LYS A 201 15.08 12.64 -2.30
#